data_AF-A0AA88GJF5-F1
#
_entry.id   AF-A0AA88GJF5-F1
#
_cell.length_a   1.000
_cell.length_b   1.000
_cell.length_c   1.000
_cell.angle_alpha   90.00
_cell.angle_beta   90.00
_cell.angle_gamma   90.00
#
_symmetry.space_group_name_H-M   'P 1'
#
loop_
_entity.id
_entity.type
_entity.pdbx_description
1 polymer ?
#
loop_
_entity_poly.entity_id
_entity_poly.type
_entity_poly.pdbx_seq_one_letter_code
_entity_poly.pdbx_strand_id
1 'polypeptide(L)'
;MNDPEFVFNYIKQHGYGLGHASKQLRQDRDFVLKAVQQQYSDFRFAQDFRNDQEVVLKAITQEPYALRYFASIELQKDKEFVLKAVRLNGVALWFTDTFKNDMEVVLTAVKQNSEMLEKLRDSNVTTKLQKSTTARRHSDVHKNLLRDRSFMLQSLKLTVPEFETLHSFDYSSKDIMLRVVQEFGFLLEFVSSELKSDREIVLNAVKNDGISLRFASEDLRNDKEIALLAVMQDALEYAHDELKSDKEIVLEAVKQDTDAVLYASDKLLKDKQFLLQIAKFCGNMFLEHVPREITDDADFMLEIMEEIKNSGVVSEYNDELYQERMEQCYYGAFIGKF
;
A
#
# COMPACT_ATOMS: atom_id res chain seq x y z
N MET A 1 21.82 -25.75 -28.24
CA MET A 1 21.34 -27.15 -28.23
C MET A 1 20.24 -27.30 -29.26
N ASN A 2 20.26 -28.36 -30.06
CA ASN A 2 19.28 -28.61 -31.13
C ASN A 2 18.24 -29.68 -30.76
N ASP A 3 18.39 -30.36 -29.62
CA ASP A 3 17.47 -31.40 -29.15
C ASP A 3 16.33 -30.78 -28.32
N PRO A 4 15.07 -30.81 -28.79
CA PRO A 4 13.92 -30.27 -28.07
C PRO A 4 13.70 -30.92 -26.70
N GLU A 5 13.88 -32.23 -26.58
CA GLU A 5 13.62 -32.96 -25.33
C GLU A 5 14.62 -32.57 -24.26
N PHE A 6 15.90 -32.46 -24.64
CA PHE A 6 16.93 -31.96 -23.75
C PHE A 6 16.60 -30.56 -23.25
N VAL A 7 16.19 -29.65 -24.14
CA VAL A 7 15.85 -28.28 -23.76
C VAL A 7 14.66 -28.26 -22.80
N PHE A 8 13.59 -29.01 -23.06
CA PHE A 8 12.44 -29.08 -22.14
C PHE A 8 12.83 -29.64 -20.76
N ASN A 9 13.65 -30.69 -20.70
CA ASN A 9 14.14 -31.22 -19.44
C ASN A 9 14.98 -30.19 -18.68
N TYR A 10 15.79 -29.40 -19.39
CA TYR A 10 16.58 -28.33 -18.80
C TYR A 10 15.71 -27.17 -18.27
N ILE A 11 14.66 -26.79 -19.02
CA ILE A 11 13.66 -25.80 -18.57
C ILE A 11 13.04 -26.27 -17.26
N LYS A 12 12.61 -27.53 -17.18
CA LYS A 12 12.00 -28.10 -15.99
C LYS A 12 12.92 -28.10 -14.77
N GLN A 13 14.22 -28.28 -14.96
CA GLN A 13 15.19 -28.35 -13.86
C GLN A 13 15.71 -26.97 -13.42
N HIS A 14 15.83 -26.02 -14.35
CA HIS A 14 16.57 -24.78 -14.11
C HIS A 14 15.81 -23.50 -14.46
N GLY A 15 14.74 -23.58 -15.24
CA GLY A 15 13.85 -22.45 -15.54
C GLY A 15 14.37 -21.45 -16.58
N TYR A 16 15.39 -21.79 -17.38
CA TYR A 16 15.95 -20.90 -18.42
C TYR A 16 16.52 -21.61 -19.66
N GLY A 17 15.93 -22.74 -20.07
CA GLY A 17 16.48 -23.59 -21.13
C GLY A 17 16.42 -22.99 -22.55
N LEU A 18 15.48 -22.10 -22.88
CA LEU A 18 15.41 -21.42 -24.18
C LEU A 18 16.69 -20.62 -24.46
N GLY A 19 17.34 -20.07 -23.43
CA GLY A 19 18.61 -19.35 -23.58
C GLY A 19 19.74 -20.21 -24.18
N HIS A 20 19.66 -21.54 -23.99
CA HIS A 20 20.61 -22.51 -24.53
C HIS A 20 20.11 -23.21 -25.81
N ALA A 21 18.86 -22.98 -26.20
CA ALA A 21 18.29 -23.51 -27.43
C ALA A 21 18.93 -22.85 -28.66
N SER A 22 19.04 -23.62 -29.73
CA SER A 22 19.56 -23.10 -30.99
C SER A 22 18.64 -22.03 -31.57
N LYS A 23 19.20 -21.24 -32.50
CA LYS A 23 18.41 -20.22 -33.20
C LYS A 23 17.19 -20.83 -33.90
N GLN A 24 17.33 -22.01 -34.50
CA GLN A 24 16.23 -22.70 -35.17
C GLN A 24 15.09 -23.02 -34.20
N LEU A 25 15.40 -23.61 -33.04
CA LEU A 25 14.38 -23.91 -32.03
C LEU A 25 13.75 -22.64 -31.45
N ARG A 26 14.55 -21.58 -31.24
CA ARG A 26 14.04 -20.29 -30.77
C ARG A 26 13.18 -19.55 -31.79
N GLN A 27 13.17 -19.97 -33.05
CA GLN A 27 12.32 -19.42 -34.11
C GLN A 27 11.14 -20.34 -34.44
N ASP A 28 11.10 -21.54 -33.86
CA ASP A 28 9.98 -22.45 -33.97
C ASP A 28 8.89 -22.04 -32.96
N ARG A 29 7.76 -21.58 -33.50
CA ARG A 29 6.62 -21.10 -32.73
C ARG A 29 6.09 -22.15 -31.75
N ASP A 30 5.89 -23.37 -32.21
CA ASP A 30 5.26 -24.43 -31.42
C ASP A 30 6.20 -24.91 -30.31
N PHE A 31 7.51 -24.92 -30.60
CA PHE A 31 8.54 -25.18 -29.62
C PHE A 31 8.55 -24.10 -28.52
N VAL A 32 8.59 -22.82 -28.92
CA VAL A 32 8.58 -21.68 -27.99
C VAL A 32 7.30 -21.67 -27.15
N LEU A 33 6.14 -21.90 -27.76
CA LEU A 33 4.85 -21.97 -27.05
C LEU A 33 4.88 -23.05 -25.95
N LYS A 34 5.38 -24.26 -26.27
CA LYS A 34 5.54 -25.33 -25.29
C LYS A 34 6.55 -25.00 -24.19
N ALA A 35 7.65 -24.32 -24.54
CA ALA A 35 8.67 -23.91 -23.58
C ALA A 35 8.13 -22.87 -22.60
N VAL A 36 7.46 -21.83 -23.10
CA VAL A 36 6.81 -20.78 -22.29
C VAL A 36 5.68 -21.35 -21.43
N GLN A 37 4.95 -22.35 -21.93
CA GLN A 37 3.95 -23.07 -21.15
C GLN A 37 4.54 -23.82 -19.95
N GLN A 38 5.78 -24.32 -20.05
CA GLN A 38 6.45 -24.96 -18.91
C GLN A 38 7.04 -23.94 -17.95
N GLN A 39 7.63 -22.86 -18.48
CA GLN A 39 8.25 -21.81 -17.69
C GLN A 39 8.13 -20.47 -18.41
N TYR A 40 7.25 -19.59 -17.91
CA TYR A 40 7.03 -18.28 -18.52
C TYR A 40 8.30 -17.40 -18.57
N SER A 41 9.19 -17.50 -17.58
CA SER A 41 10.37 -16.62 -17.44
C SER A 41 11.39 -16.82 -18.56
N ASP A 42 11.25 -17.93 -19.28
CA ASP A 42 12.07 -18.30 -20.41
C ASP A 42 11.69 -17.51 -21.69
N PHE A 43 10.52 -16.87 -21.71
CA PHE A 43 10.10 -15.95 -22.77
C PHE A 43 11.11 -14.83 -23.03
N ARG A 44 11.92 -14.44 -22.03
CA ARG A 44 12.99 -13.43 -22.20
C ARG A 44 13.96 -13.72 -23.35
N PHE A 45 14.06 -15.00 -23.77
CA PHE A 45 14.90 -15.46 -24.88
C PHE A 45 14.14 -15.64 -26.21
N ALA A 46 12.83 -15.41 -26.23
CA ALA A 46 11.93 -15.58 -27.37
C ALA A 46 11.29 -14.24 -27.81
N GLN A 47 12.10 -13.17 -27.87
CA GLN A 47 11.62 -11.81 -28.13
C GLN A 47 10.98 -11.62 -29.51
N ASP A 48 11.26 -12.49 -30.46
CA ASP A 48 10.64 -12.48 -31.79
C ASP A 48 9.11 -12.75 -31.71
N PHE A 49 8.64 -13.37 -30.62
CA PHE A 49 7.22 -13.71 -30.39
C PHE A 49 6.46 -12.69 -29.54
N ARG A 50 7.00 -11.48 -29.32
CA ARG A 50 6.30 -10.41 -28.58
C ARG A 50 4.99 -9.96 -29.21
N ASN A 51 4.81 -10.19 -30.51
CA ASN A 51 3.57 -9.92 -31.25
C ASN A 51 2.66 -11.16 -31.37
N ASP A 52 3.09 -12.33 -30.89
CA ASP A 52 2.28 -13.54 -30.94
C ASP A 52 1.34 -13.57 -29.72
N GLN A 53 0.05 -13.32 -29.97
CA GLN A 53 -0.94 -13.22 -28.89
C GLN A 53 -0.98 -14.48 -28.02
N GLU A 54 -0.92 -15.67 -28.61
CA GLU A 54 -1.08 -16.93 -27.88
C GLU A 54 0.12 -17.21 -26.97
N VAL A 55 1.34 -17.04 -27.49
CA VAL A 55 2.57 -17.25 -26.71
C VAL A 55 2.62 -16.26 -25.54
N VAL A 56 2.27 -14.99 -25.79
CA VAL A 56 2.27 -13.97 -24.73
C VAL A 56 1.17 -14.22 -23.71
N LEU A 57 -0.06 -14.57 -24.12
CA LEU A 57 -1.15 -14.91 -23.19
C LEU A 57 -0.80 -16.12 -22.31
N LYS A 58 -0.03 -17.08 -22.84
CA LYS A 58 0.43 -18.23 -22.06
C LYS A 58 1.42 -17.84 -20.96
N ALA A 59 2.27 -16.85 -21.22
CA ALA A 59 3.13 -16.25 -20.20
C ALA A 59 2.31 -15.47 -19.16
N ILE A 60 1.32 -14.66 -19.60
CA ILE A 60 0.45 -13.86 -18.72
C ILE A 60 -0.36 -14.72 -17.75
N THR A 61 -0.78 -15.91 -18.19
CA THR A 61 -1.52 -16.86 -17.35
C THR A 61 -0.72 -17.26 -16.10
N GLN A 62 0.61 -17.36 -16.22
CA GLN A 62 1.49 -17.71 -15.11
C GLN A 62 1.95 -16.47 -14.35
N GLU A 63 2.25 -15.37 -15.06
CA GLU A 63 2.67 -14.10 -14.44
C GLU A 63 2.04 -12.87 -15.09
N PRO A 64 1.31 -12.05 -14.31
CA PRO A 64 0.60 -10.88 -14.85
C PRO A 64 1.54 -9.80 -15.41
N TYR A 65 2.78 -9.69 -14.91
CA TYR A 65 3.74 -8.70 -15.40
C TYR A 65 4.29 -9.02 -16.79
N ALA A 66 4.06 -10.22 -17.32
CA ALA A 66 4.37 -10.57 -18.70
C ALA A 66 3.68 -9.60 -19.70
N LEU A 67 2.52 -9.04 -19.35
CA LEU A 67 1.86 -8.04 -20.19
C LEU A 67 2.77 -6.82 -20.43
N ARG A 68 3.54 -6.38 -19.43
CA ARG A 68 4.44 -5.23 -19.56
C ARG A 68 5.68 -5.54 -20.38
N TYR A 69 6.30 -6.67 -20.06
CA TYR A 69 7.68 -6.96 -20.47
C TYR A 69 7.77 -7.86 -21.71
N PHE A 70 6.72 -8.64 -21.99
CA PHE A 70 6.70 -9.65 -23.04
C PHE A 70 5.71 -9.34 -24.16
N ALA A 71 4.62 -8.60 -23.93
CA ALA A 71 3.81 -8.10 -25.04
C ALA A 71 4.52 -6.95 -25.76
N SER A 72 4.37 -6.88 -27.07
CA SER A 72 4.75 -5.70 -27.86
C SER A 72 3.91 -4.48 -27.48
N ILE A 73 4.38 -3.29 -27.86
CA ILE A 73 3.65 -2.04 -27.63
C ILE A 73 2.32 -2.06 -28.40
N GLU A 74 2.30 -2.66 -29.58
CA GLU A 74 1.13 -2.85 -30.42
C GLU A 74 0.07 -3.69 -29.71
N LEU A 75 0.45 -4.84 -29.14
CA LEU A 75 -0.47 -5.69 -28.36
C LEU A 75 -0.93 -5.01 -27.07
N GLN A 76 -0.06 -4.29 -26.38
CA GLN A 76 -0.46 -3.52 -25.19
C GLN A 76 -1.47 -2.41 -25.51
N LYS A 77 -1.48 -1.89 -26.75
CA LYS A 77 -2.45 -0.89 -27.23
C LYS A 77 -3.71 -1.50 -27.86
N ASP A 78 -3.76 -2.83 -28.04
CA ASP A 78 -4.93 -3.54 -28.53
C ASP A 78 -5.87 -3.87 -27.37
N LYS A 79 -7.03 -3.21 -27.35
CA LYS A 79 -8.05 -3.39 -26.29
C LYS A 79 -8.53 -4.85 -26.21
N GLU A 80 -8.71 -5.53 -27.34
CA GLU A 80 -9.22 -6.91 -27.35
C GLU A 80 -8.18 -7.87 -26.75
N PHE A 81 -6.90 -7.66 -27.08
CA PHE A 81 -5.80 -8.41 -26.48
C PHE A 81 -5.70 -8.17 -24.97
N VAL A 82 -5.75 -6.90 -24.53
CA VAL A 82 -5.72 -6.56 -23.10
C VAL A 82 -6.92 -7.17 -22.37
N LEU A 83 -8.12 -7.16 -22.95
CA LEU A 83 -9.28 -7.86 -22.37
C LEU A 83 -9.03 -9.37 -22.22
N LYS A 84 -8.43 -10.03 -23.22
CA LYS A 84 -8.06 -11.46 -23.11
C LYS A 84 -7.05 -11.69 -21.98
N ALA A 85 -6.03 -10.84 -21.89
CA ALA A 85 -5.03 -10.91 -20.81
C ALA A 85 -5.66 -10.74 -19.42
N VAL A 86 -6.50 -9.72 -19.24
CA VAL A 86 -7.18 -9.44 -17.97
C VAL A 86 -8.17 -10.55 -17.60
N ARG A 87 -8.85 -11.16 -18.57
CA ARG A 87 -9.72 -12.34 -18.32
C ARG A 87 -8.95 -13.56 -17.84
N LEU A 88 -7.69 -13.73 -18.26
CA LEU A 88 -6.83 -14.81 -17.76
C LEU A 88 -6.27 -14.49 -16.37
N ASN A 89 -5.93 -13.23 -16.13
CA ASN A 89 -5.40 -12.77 -14.86
C ASN A 89 -5.78 -11.30 -14.62
N GLY A 90 -6.72 -11.03 -13.71
CA GLY A 90 -7.22 -9.68 -13.44
C GLY A 90 -6.12 -8.68 -13.05
N VAL A 91 -5.04 -9.17 -12.43
CA VAL A 91 -3.89 -8.35 -12.01
C VAL A 91 -3.09 -7.83 -13.20
N ALA A 92 -3.21 -8.44 -14.40
CA ALA A 92 -2.49 -8.04 -15.60
C ALA A 92 -2.73 -6.57 -15.96
N LEU A 93 -3.93 -6.03 -15.69
CA LEU A 93 -4.26 -4.62 -15.93
C LEU A 93 -3.26 -3.65 -15.26
N TRP A 94 -2.72 -4.01 -14.10
CA TRP A 94 -1.78 -3.16 -13.37
C TRP A 94 -0.39 -3.08 -13.99
N PHE A 95 -0.10 -3.96 -14.94
CA PHE A 95 1.18 -4.03 -15.63
C PHE A 95 1.15 -3.42 -17.03
N THR A 96 0.05 -2.81 -17.45
CA THR A 96 0.00 -1.99 -18.68
C THR A 96 -0.33 -0.54 -18.33
N ASP A 97 0.21 0.43 -19.06
CA ASP A 97 -0.17 1.84 -18.92
C ASP A 97 -1.44 2.21 -19.71
N THR A 98 -1.91 1.31 -20.57
CA THR A 98 -3.11 1.49 -21.41
C THR A 98 -4.37 1.01 -20.69
N PHE A 99 -5.53 1.57 -21.07
CA PHE A 99 -6.87 1.11 -20.64
C PHE A 99 -7.15 1.04 -19.12
N LYS A 100 -6.30 1.60 -18.26
CA LYS A 100 -6.52 1.70 -16.80
C LYS A 100 -7.80 2.43 -16.39
N ASN A 101 -8.44 3.15 -17.33
CA ASN A 101 -9.71 3.87 -17.14
C ASN A 101 -10.83 3.38 -18.04
N ASP A 102 -10.53 2.39 -18.88
CA ASP A 102 -11.57 1.85 -19.75
C ASP A 102 -12.51 1.04 -18.86
N MET A 103 -13.75 1.53 -18.73
CA MET A 103 -14.75 0.96 -17.84
C MET A 103 -14.92 -0.55 -18.05
N GLU A 104 -14.90 -1.01 -19.31
CA GLU A 104 -15.05 -2.42 -19.64
C GLU A 104 -13.84 -3.25 -19.19
N VAL A 105 -12.63 -2.75 -19.43
CA VAL A 105 -11.39 -3.44 -19.04
C VAL A 105 -11.27 -3.51 -17.52
N VAL A 106 -11.58 -2.41 -16.81
CA VAL A 106 -11.51 -2.36 -15.35
C VAL A 106 -12.59 -3.25 -14.72
N LEU A 107 -13.84 -3.23 -15.21
CA LEU A 107 -14.89 -4.14 -14.74
C LEU A 107 -14.52 -5.60 -15.00
N THR A 108 -13.86 -5.89 -16.12
CA THR A 108 -13.35 -7.24 -16.39
C THR A 108 -12.29 -7.65 -15.36
N ALA A 109 -11.40 -6.74 -14.95
CA ALA A 109 -10.42 -7.00 -13.89
C ALA A 109 -11.09 -7.23 -12.53
N VAL A 110 -12.04 -6.37 -12.15
CA VAL A 110 -12.83 -6.48 -10.90
C VAL A 110 -13.61 -7.80 -10.86
N LYS A 111 -14.18 -8.23 -11.98
CA LYS A 111 -14.87 -9.53 -12.07
C LYS A 111 -13.94 -10.73 -11.81
N GLN A 112 -12.67 -10.63 -12.20
CA GLN A 112 -11.70 -11.71 -12.00
C GLN A 112 -11.12 -11.72 -10.59
N ASN A 113 -10.94 -10.55 -9.97
CA ASN A 113 -10.53 -10.42 -8.58
C ASN A 113 -11.18 -9.16 -7.98
N SER A 114 -12.06 -9.35 -6.98
CA SER A 114 -12.77 -8.26 -6.30
C SER A 114 -11.83 -7.27 -5.60
N GLU A 115 -10.66 -7.72 -5.14
CA GLU A 115 -9.61 -6.88 -4.57
C GLU A 115 -9.06 -5.86 -5.59
N MET A 116 -9.35 -6.03 -6.89
CA MET A 116 -8.98 -5.03 -7.89
C MET A 116 -9.72 -3.70 -7.68
N LEU A 117 -10.89 -3.70 -7.04
CA LEU A 117 -11.61 -2.48 -6.69
C LEU A 117 -10.81 -1.66 -5.67
N GLU A 118 -10.18 -2.30 -4.69
CA GLU A 118 -9.31 -1.64 -3.72
C GLU A 118 -8.06 -1.06 -4.37
N LYS A 119 -7.52 -1.70 -5.42
CA LYS A 119 -6.37 -1.18 -6.16
C LYS A 119 -6.68 0.10 -6.96
N LEU A 120 -7.97 0.45 -7.14
CA LEU A 120 -8.37 1.76 -7.69
C LEU A 120 -8.24 2.89 -6.66
N ARG A 121 -8.01 2.58 -5.38
CA ARG A 121 -7.68 3.55 -4.34
C ARG A 121 -6.42 4.32 -4.72
N ASP A 122 -6.36 5.58 -4.28
CA ASP A 122 -5.20 6.46 -4.38
C ASP A 122 -3.90 5.76 -3.94
N SER A 123 -2.99 5.49 -4.89
CA SER A 123 -1.69 4.85 -4.63
C SER A 123 -0.75 5.66 -3.75
N ASN A 124 -1.04 6.93 -3.49
CA ASN A 124 -0.22 7.77 -2.62
C ASN A 124 -0.43 7.49 -1.12
N VAL A 125 -1.35 6.59 -0.79
CA VAL A 125 -1.75 6.30 0.59
C VAL A 125 -0.93 5.16 1.22
N THR A 126 -0.19 4.38 0.44
CA THR A 126 0.41 3.12 0.93
C THR A 126 1.89 3.19 1.33
N THR A 127 2.59 4.31 1.20
CA THR A 127 3.99 4.38 1.67
C THR A 127 4.38 5.76 2.15
N LYS A 128 4.99 5.81 3.35
CA LYS A 128 5.69 6.96 3.99
C LYS A 128 6.70 7.69 3.07
N LEU A 129 6.88 7.28 1.80
CA LEU A 129 8.03 7.57 0.95
C LEU A 129 7.74 7.61 -0.58
N GLN A 130 6.64 8.18 -1.08
CA GLN A 130 6.53 8.44 -2.54
C GLN A 130 5.92 9.80 -2.90
N LYS A 131 6.72 10.88 -2.77
CA LYS A 131 6.46 12.17 -3.43
C LYS A 131 6.89 12.14 -4.92
N SER A 132 6.43 11.15 -5.68
CA SER A 132 6.68 11.06 -7.13
C SER A 132 5.53 11.71 -7.91
N THR A 133 5.86 12.58 -8.87
CA THR A 133 4.89 13.25 -9.75
C THR A 133 4.12 12.28 -10.65
N THR A 134 4.67 11.09 -10.92
CA THR A 134 4.02 10.04 -11.72
C THR A 134 2.93 9.32 -10.92
N ALA A 135 3.11 9.11 -9.61
CA ALA A 135 2.12 8.48 -8.73
C ALA A 135 0.84 9.32 -8.59
N ARG A 136 0.97 10.65 -8.55
CA ARG A 136 -0.18 11.58 -8.54
C ARG A 136 -1.07 11.43 -9.78
N ARG A 137 -0.47 11.33 -10.97
CA ARG A 137 -1.25 11.22 -12.23
C ARG A 137 -2.03 9.91 -12.33
N HIS A 138 -1.51 8.80 -11.81
CA HIS A 138 -2.25 7.53 -11.79
C HIS A 138 -3.38 7.56 -10.75
N SER A 139 -3.16 8.19 -9.60
CA SER A 139 -4.17 8.35 -8.54
C SER A 139 -5.41 9.14 -8.98
N ASP A 140 -5.23 10.32 -9.59
CA ASP A 140 -6.36 11.17 -10.03
C ASP A 140 -7.25 10.50 -11.07
N VAL A 141 -6.63 9.59 -11.82
CA VAL A 141 -7.20 8.94 -12.99
C VAL A 141 -8.15 7.80 -12.57
N HIS A 142 -7.82 7.02 -11.53
CA HIS A 142 -8.71 6.00 -10.97
C HIS A 142 -9.90 6.59 -10.20
N LYS A 143 -9.73 7.77 -9.59
CA LYS A 143 -10.82 8.47 -8.89
C LYS A 143 -12.00 8.83 -9.79
N ASN A 144 -11.77 9.04 -11.09
CA ASN A 144 -12.85 9.34 -12.03
C ASN A 144 -13.81 8.15 -12.22
N LEU A 145 -13.27 6.93 -12.27
CA LEU A 145 -14.11 5.72 -12.35
C LEU A 145 -14.90 5.52 -11.06
N LEU A 146 -14.27 5.71 -9.89
CA LEU A 146 -14.96 5.60 -8.61
C LEU A 146 -16.08 6.66 -8.46
N ARG A 147 -15.97 7.82 -9.10
CA ARG A 147 -17.06 8.82 -9.14
C ARG A 147 -18.20 8.44 -10.09
N ASP A 148 -17.94 7.60 -11.07
CA ASP A 148 -18.95 7.16 -12.04
C ASP A 148 -19.93 6.18 -11.38
N ARG A 149 -21.18 6.60 -11.23
CA ARG A 149 -22.23 5.81 -10.59
C ARG A 149 -22.56 4.53 -11.34
N SER A 150 -22.43 4.50 -12.66
CA SER A 150 -22.65 3.31 -13.48
C SER A 150 -21.53 2.30 -13.28
N PHE A 151 -20.28 2.77 -13.27
CA PHE A 151 -19.13 1.94 -12.93
C PHE A 151 -19.26 1.36 -11.52
N MET A 152 -19.59 2.19 -10.54
CA MET A 152 -19.75 1.75 -9.15
C MET A 152 -20.90 0.76 -8.99
N LEU A 153 -22.05 1.03 -9.61
CA LEU A 153 -23.15 0.07 -9.62
C LEU A 153 -22.71 -1.28 -10.19
N GLN A 154 -22.05 -1.29 -11.34
CA GLN A 154 -21.59 -2.54 -11.97
C GLN A 154 -20.52 -3.24 -11.14
N SER A 155 -19.57 -2.51 -10.56
CA SER A 155 -18.51 -3.05 -9.72
C SER A 155 -19.09 -3.67 -8.46
N LEU A 156 -19.96 -2.95 -7.76
CA LEU A 156 -20.61 -3.41 -6.53
C LEU A 156 -21.48 -4.64 -6.76
N LYS A 157 -22.17 -4.74 -7.90
CA LYS A 157 -22.92 -5.94 -8.29
C LYS A 157 -22.03 -7.17 -8.49
N LEU A 158 -20.76 -6.97 -8.85
CA LEU A 158 -19.79 -8.04 -9.04
C LEU A 158 -19.13 -8.45 -7.74
N THR A 159 -18.94 -7.50 -6.81
CA THR A 159 -18.16 -7.72 -5.58
C THR A 159 -19.00 -7.94 -4.33
N VAL A 160 -20.23 -7.44 -4.29
CA VAL A 160 -21.13 -7.50 -3.11
C VAL A 160 -22.43 -8.19 -3.52
N PRO A 161 -22.64 -9.47 -3.11
CA PRO A 161 -23.82 -10.26 -3.50
C PRO A 161 -25.17 -9.57 -3.23
N GLU A 162 -25.28 -8.82 -2.14
CA GLU A 162 -26.47 -8.09 -1.73
C GLU A 162 -26.90 -7.02 -2.75
N PHE A 163 -25.97 -6.54 -3.57
CA PHE A 163 -26.23 -5.55 -4.59
C PHE A 163 -26.62 -6.14 -5.95
N GLU A 164 -26.71 -7.47 -6.12
CA GLU A 164 -27.08 -8.10 -7.40
C GLU A 164 -28.35 -7.50 -8.03
N THR A 165 -29.34 -7.17 -7.21
CA THR A 165 -30.63 -6.59 -7.66
C THR A 165 -30.65 -5.06 -7.66
N LEU A 166 -29.56 -4.41 -7.26
CA LEU A 166 -29.46 -2.95 -7.24
C LEU A 166 -29.58 -2.39 -8.67
N HIS A 167 -30.41 -1.36 -8.83
CA HIS A 167 -30.72 -0.73 -10.11
C HIS A 167 -30.08 0.66 -10.27
N SER A 168 -29.79 1.33 -9.16
CA SER A 168 -29.16 2.64 -9.14
C SER A 168 -28.22 2.74 -7.94
N PHE A 169 -27.19 3.56 -8.09
CA PHE A 169 -26.20 3.80 -7.05
C PHE A 169 -26.10 5.30 -6.78
N ASP A 170 -26.17 5.68 -5.50
CA ASP A 170 -26.06 7.08 -5.07
C ASP A 170 -25.25 7.21 -3.78
N TYR A 171 -24.28 8.11 -3.81
CA TYR A 171 -23.38 8.42 -2.70
C TYR A 171 -24.06 9.14 -1.52
N SER A 172 -25.31 9.57 -1.71
CA SER A 172 -26.15 10.19 -0.67
C SER A 172 -27.13 9.21 -0.03
N SER A 173 -27.20 7.95 -0.48
CA SER A 173 -28.09 6.95 0.10
C SER A 173 -27.45 6.30 1.32
N LYS A 174 -27.97 6.60 2.52
CA LYS A 174 -27.43 6.04 3.78
C LYS A 174 -27.37 4.51 3.75
N ASP A 175 -28.45 3.84 3.35
CA ASP A 175 -28.54 2.38 3.38
C ASP A 175 -27.52 1.71 2.43
N ILE A 176 -27.36 2.27 1.22
CA ILE A 176 -26.34 1.80 0.26
C ILE A 176 -24.94 2.07 0.83
N MET A 177 -24.70 3.29 1.32
CA MET A 177 -23.39 3.71 1.79
C MET A 177 -22.92 2.98 3.02
N LEU A 178 -23.83 2.61 3.93
CA LEU A 178 -23.50 1.80 5.09
C LEU A 178 -22.90 0.45 4.67
N ARG A 179 -23.51 -0.22 3.67
CA ARG A 179 -22.99 -1.51 3.15
C ARG A 179 -21.69 -1.34 2.38
N VAL A 180 -21.61 -0.30 1.57
CA VAL A 180 -20.41 -0.05 0.76
C VAL A 180 -19.19 0.23 1.62
N VAL A 181 -19.29 1.04 2.67
CA VAL A 181 -18.14 1.35 3.52
C VAL A 181 -17.78 0.21 4.48
N GLN A 182 -18.71 -0.72 4.73
CA GLN A 182 -18.42 -1.97 5.47
C GLN A 182 -17.50 -2.89 4.68
N GLU A 183 -17.68 -2.95 3.36
CA GLU A 183 -16.82 -3.74 2.45
C GLU A 183 -15.57 -2.96 2.01
N PHE A 184 -15.71 -1.66 1.76
CA PHE A 184 -14.69 -0.80 1.15
C PHE A 184 -14.60 0.56 1.86
N GLY A 185 -13.94 0.62 3.01
CA GLY A 185 -13.86 1.81 3.87
C GLY A 185 -13.31 3.05 3.16
N PHE A 186 -12.38 2.88 2.21
CA PHE A 186 -11.83 3.98 1.41
C PHE A 186 -12.88 4.74 0.58
N LEU A 187 -14.05 4.15 0.30
CA LEU A 187 -15.13 4.81 -0.43
C LEU A 187 -15.83 5.91 0.37
N LEU A 188 -15.51 6.07 1.66
CA LEU A 188 -15.91 7.24 2.45
C LEU A 188 -15.48 8.56 1.77
N GLU A 189 -14.43 8.58 0.95
CA GLU A 189 -14.02 9.74 0.14
C GLU A 189 -15.16 10.30 -0.73
N PHE A 190 -16.03 9.44 -1.26
CA PHE A 190 -17.03 9.80 -2.26
C PHE A 190 -18.44 9.99 -1.68
N VAL A 191 -18.65 9.53 -0.45
CA VAL A 191 -19.89 9.72 0.32
C VAL A 191 -20.25 11.21 0.42
N SER A 192 -21.56 11.52 0.44
CA SER A 192 -22.05 12.89 0.57
C SER A 192 -21.54 13.57 1.85
N SER A 193 -21.47 14.90 1.84
CA SER A 193 -21.02 15.69 3.00
C SER A 193 -21.82 15.41 4.26
N GLU A 194 -23.12 15.19 4.12
CA GLU A 194 -24.04 14.92 5.23
C GLU A 194 -23.73 13.57 5.87
N LEU A 195 -23.48 12.55 5.05
CA LEU A 195 -23.16 11.19 5.52
C LEU A 195 -21.72 11.03 6.01
N LYS A 196 -20.79 11.90 5.59
CA LYS A 196 -19.45 12.02 6.22
C LYS A 196 -19.50 12.56 7.64
N SER A 197 -20.63 13.15 8.03
CA SER A 197 -20.93 13.53 9.42
C SER A 197 -21.86 12.52 10.11
N ASP A 198 -22.28 11.45 9.43
CA ASP A 198 -23.04 10.37 10.04
C ASP A 198 -22.07 9.42 10.76
N ARG A 199 -22.19 9.40 12.10
CA ARG A 199 -21.31 8.63 12.96
C ARG A 199 -21.29 7.13 12.61
N GLU A 200 -22.42 6.56 12.23
CA GLU A 200 -22.53 5.14 11.92
C GLU A 200 -21.78 4.79 10.63
N ILE A 201 -21.92 5.63 9.60
CA ILE A 201 -21.20 5.47 8.34
C ILE A 201 -19.69 5.56 8.58
N VAL A 202 -19.23 6.62 9.26
CA VAL A 202 -17.80 6.83 9.52
C VAL A 202 -17.21 5.72 10.39
N LEU A 203 -17.92 5.31 11.44
CA LEU A 203 -17.45 4.24 12.32
C LEU A 203 -17.25 2.93 11.56
N ASN A 204 -18.18 2.56 10.66
CA ASN A 204 -18.02 1.35 9.85
C ASN A 204 -16.89 1.48 8.83
N ALA A 205 -16.76 2.64 8.18
CA ALA A 205 -15.66 2.92 7.25
C ALA A 205 -14.28 2.79 7.93
N VAL A 206 -14.14 3.39 9.11
CA VAL A 206 -12.88 3.39 9.88
C VAL A 206 -12.56 2.01 10.42
N LYS A 207 -13.56 1.21 10.81
CA LYS A 207 -13.35 -0.20 11.20
C LYS A 207 -12.80 -1.06 10.06
N ASN A 208 -13.16 -0.75 8.82
CA ASN A 208 -12.67 -1.47 7.63
C ASN A 208 -11.31 -0.92 7.15
N ASP A 209 -11.14 0.40 7.12
CA ASP A 209 -9.92 1.09 6.67
C ASP A 209 -9.68 2.34 7.52
N GLY A 210 -8.77 2.26 8.50
CA GLY A 210 -8.48 3.35 9.44
C GLY A 210 -8.17 4.70 8.77
N ILE A 211 -7.56 4.67 7.59
CA ILE A 211 -7.21 5.86 6.82
C ILE A 211 -8.45 6.62 6.32
N SER A 212 -9.61 5.96 6.20
CA SER A 212 -10.87 6.59 5.82
C SER A 212 -11.26 7.76 6.74
N LEU A 213 -10.76 7.80 7.99
CA LEU A 213 -10.96 8.88 8.96
C LEU A 213 -10.66 10.27 8.37
N ARG A 214 -9.71 10.37 7.45
CA ARG A 214 -9.34 11.63 6.77
C ARG A 214 -10.49 12.30 6.00
N PHE A 215 -11.52 11.55 5.65
CA PHE A 215 -12.68 12.01 4.88
C PHE A 215 -13.91 12.31 5.75
N ALA A 216 -13.86 11.93 7.03
CA ALA A 216 -14.93 12.25 7.98
C ALA A 216 -14.98 13.76 8.27
N SER A 217 -16.10 14.21 8.84
CA SER A 217 -16.23 15.57 9.36
C SER A 217 -15.23 15.85 10.48
N GLU A 218 -14.93 17.13 10.72
CA GLU A 218 -14.02 17.57 11.77
C GLU A 218 -14.45 17.04 13.15
N ASP A 219 -15.74 17.12 13.47
CA ASP A 219 -16.31 16.59 14.71
C ASP A 219 -16.05 15.10 14.89
N LEU A 220 -16.20 14.29 13.83
CA LEU A 220 -15.98 12.84 13.90
C LEU A 220 -14.50 12.46 13.85
N ARG A 221 -13.64 13.30 13.27
CA ARG A 221 -12.18 13.18 13.41
C ARG A 221 -11.70 13.49 14.84
N ASN A 222 -12.52 14.19 15.61
CA ASN A 222 -12.31 14.46 17.03
C ASN A 222 -13.08 13.50 17.96
N ASP A 223 -13.83 12.53 17.42
CA ASP A 223 -14.45 11.48 18.22
C ASP A 223 -13.37 10.49 18.69
N LYS A 224 -13.18 10.41 20.00
CA LYS A 224 -12.13 9.59 20.63
C LYS A 224 -12.26 8.10 20.30
N GLU A 225 -13.47 7.56 20.20
CA GLU A 225 -13.68 6.13 19.87
C GLU A 225 -13.31 5.85 18.41
N ILE A 226 -13.77 6.71 17.50
CA ILE A 226 -13.44 6.57 16.07
C ILE A 226 -11.93 6.73 15.85
N ALA A 227 -11.31 7.71 16.51
CA ALA A 227 -9.87 7.93 16.41
C ALA A 227 -9.07 6.75 16.96
N LEU A 228 -9.48 6.14 18.07
CA LEU A 228 -8.81 4.93 18.59
C LEU A 228 -8.85 3.78 17.58
N LEU A 229 -9.97 3.59 16.87
CA LEU A 229 -10.07 2.55 15.84
C LEU A 229 -9.15 2.82 14.64
N ALA A 230 -8.99 4.09 14.26
CA ALA A 230 -8.03 4.50 13.23
C ALA A 230 -6.58 4.32 13.70
N VAL A 231 -6.29 4.67 14.96
CA VAL A 231 -4.98 4.47 15.59
C VAL A 231 -4.57 3.00 15.59
N MET A 232 -5.51 2.08 15.81
CA MET A 232 -5.26 0.63 15.73
C MET A 232 -4.88 0.13 14.32
N GLN A 233 -4.88 1.01 13.32
CA GLN A 233 -4.59 0.73 11.92
C GLN A 233 -3.62 1.79 11.35
N ASP A 234 -2.70 2.29 12.20
CA ASP A 234 -1.63 3.24 11.83
C ASP A 234 -2.12 4.57 11.22
N ALA A 235 -3.34 5.00 11.54
CA ALA A 235 -3.98 6.17 10.93
C ALA A 235 -4.12 7.39 11.88
N LEU A 236 -3.26 7.51 12.91
CA LEU A 236 -3.25 8.65 13.84
C LEU A 236 -3.11 10.00 13.13
N GLU A 237 -2.38 10.04 12.01
CA GLU A 237 -2.14 11.28 11.24
C GLU A 237 -3.43 11.99 10.81
N TYR A 238 -4.51 11.23 10.65
CA TYR A 238 -5.80 11.71 10.21
C TYR A 238 -6.74 12.08 11.36
N ALA A 239 -6.39 11.84 12.62
CA ALA A 239 -7.16 12.34 13.75
C ALA A 239 -7.14 13.88 13.80
N HIS A 240 -8.05 14.46 14.58
CA HIS A 240 -8.04 15.89 14.89
C HIS A 240 -6.82 16.26 15.77
N ASP A 241 -6.34 17.50 15.68
CA ASP A 241 -5.12 17.94 16.37
C ASP A 241 -5.26 17.94 17.90
N GLU A 242 -6.49 18.07 18.41
CA GLU A 242 -6.79 17.87 19.84
C GLU A 242 -6.49 16.45 20.30
N LEU A 243 -6.87 15.43 19.51
CA LEU A 243 -6.58 14.02 19.84
C LEU A 243 -5.10 13.67 19.67
N LYS A 244 -4.40 14.31 18.71
CA LYS A 244 -2.94 14.26 18.62
C LYS A 244 -2.23 14.93 19.80
N SER A 245 -2.96 15.67 20.63
CA SER A 245 -2.50 16.26 21.88
C SER A 245 -2.99 15.49 23.11
N ASP A 246 -3.83 14.47 22.94
CA ASP A 246 -4.28 13.58 24.02
C ASP A 246 -3.20 12.52 24.27
N LYS A 247 -2.63 12.56 25.48
CA LYS A 247 -1.57 11.63 25.90
C LYS A 247 -1.99 10.16 25.77
N GLU A 248 -3.23 9.83 26.11
CA GLU A 248 -3.71 8.45 26.11
C GLU A 248 -3.80 7.92 24.68
N ILE A 249 -4.34 8.73 23.77
CA ILE A 249 -4.49 8.38 22.35
C ILE A 249 -3.13 8.19 21.69
N VAL A 250 -2.23 9.15 21.87
CA VAL A 250 -0.90 9.09 21.26
C VAL A 250 -0.08 7.96 21.87
N LEU A 251 -0.15 7.72 23.19
CA LEU A 251 0.55 6.62 23.81
C LEU A 251 0.07 5.26 23.27
N GLU A 252 -1.23 5.09 23.04
CA GLU A 252 -1.76 3.86 22.46
C GLU A 252 -1.31 3.65 21.01
N ALA A 253 -1.20 4.74 20.23
CA ALA A 253 -0.64 4.68 18.88
C ALA A 253 0.84 4.28 18.88
N VAL A 254 1.64 4.90 19.75
CA VAL A 254 3.09 4.68 19.86
C VAL A 254 3.45 3.25 20.29
N LYS A 255 2.57 2.60 21.07
CA LYS A 255 2.73 1.17 21.42
C LYS A 255 2.60 0.24 20.20
N GLN A 256 1.90 0.66 19.16
CA GLN A 256 1.69 -0.15 17.94
C GLN A 256 2.75 0.14 16.89
N ASP A 257 2.93 1.42 16.57
CA ASP A 257 4.00 1.92 15.70
C ASP A 257 4.69 3.09 16.41
N THR A 258 5.97 2.94 16.75
CA THR A 258 6.74 3.99 17.44
C THR A 258 6.82 5.27 16.61
N ASP A 259 6.75 5.17 15.27
CA ASP A 259 6.73 6.33 14.38
C ASP A 259 5.47 7.19 14.55
N ALA A 260 4.41 6.67 15.20
CA ALA A 260 3.20 7.44 15.49
C ALA A 260 3.48 8.69 16.33
N VAL A 261 4.60 8.71 17.07
CA VAL A 261 5.09 9.88 17.82
C VAL A 261 5.31 11.10 16.92
N LEU A 262 5.61 10.91 15.63
CA LEU A 262 5.76 11.97 14.62
C LEU A 262 4.51 12.86 14.53
N TYR A 263 3.34 12.28 14.81
CA TYR A 263 2.06 12.98 14.72
C TYR A 263 1.61 13.58 16.04
N ALA A 264 2.35 13.34 17.14
CA ALA A 264 2.08 13.97 18.42
C ALA A 264 2.27 15.48 18.33
N SER A 265 1.49 16.25 19.07
CA SER A 265 1.68 17.71 19.09
C SER A 265 2.99 18.11 19.75
N ASP A 266 3.53 19.26 19.34
CA ASP A 266 4.74 19.87 19.95
C ASP A 266 4.65 19.96 21.48
N LYS A 267 3.43 20.15 22.01
CA LYS A 267 3.18 20.19 23.45
C LYS A 267 3.52 18.85 24.11
N LEU A 268 3.11 17.73 23.51
CA LEU A 268 3.44 16.39 24.01
C LEU A 268 4.91 16.06 23.81
N LEU A 269 5.49 16.46 22.68
CA LEU A 269 6.92 16.25 22.39
C LEU A 269 7.85 17.04 23.31
N LYS A 270 7.33 18.02 24.07
CA LYS A 270 8.06 18.74 25.12
C LYS A 270 7.71 18.27 26.54
N ASP A 271 6.79 17.31 26.68
CA ASP A 271 6.38 16.78 27.97
C ASP A 271 7.31 15.63 28.39
N LYS A 272 8.30 15.94 29.24
CA LYS A 272 9.29 14.98 29.75
C LYS A 272 8.66 13.71 30.35
N GLN A 273 7.55 13.85 31.08
CA GLN A 273 6.88 12.69 31.71
C GLN A 273 6.23 11.78 30.65
N PHE A 274 5.66 12.38 29.61
CA PHE A 274 5.12 11.63 28.49
C PHE A 274 6.23 10.89 27.71
N LEU A 275 7.35 11.56 27.43
CA LEU A 275 8.49 10.94 26.73
C LEU A 275 9.13 9.80 27.55
N LEU A 276 9.21 9.94 28.88
CA LEU A 276 9.64 8.84 29.77
C LEU A 276 8.70 7.64 29.67
N GLN A 277 7.38 7.86 29.55
CA GLN A 277 6.43 6.76 29.34
C GLN A 277 6.67 6.06 28.00
N ILE A 278 6.89 6.80 26.92
CA ILE A 278 7.22 6.21 25.61
C ILE A 278 8.49 5.38 25.70
N ALA A 279 9.53 5.92 26.35
CA ALA A 279 10.82 5.25 26.50
C ALA A 279 10.71 3.88 27.17
N LYS A 280 9.83 3.75 28.17
CA LYS A 280 9.55 2.45 28.83
C LYS A 280 9.10 1.38 27.85
N PHE A 281 8.33 1.73 26.82
CA PHE A 281 7.71 0.76 25.90
C PHE A 281 8.50 0.56 24.61
N CYS A 282 9.12 1.62 24.09
CA CYS A 282 9.61 1.66 22.71
C CYS A 282 11.13 1.87 22.60
N GLY A 283 11.84 1.97 23.72
CA GLY A 283 13.26 2.30 23.73
C GLY A 283 13.50 3.75 23.30
N ASN A 284 14.56 4.01 22.54
CA ASN A 284 14.99 5.37 22.17
C ASN A 284 14.66 5.78 20.72
N MET A 285 13.96 4.95 19.95
CA MET A 285 13.70 5.21 18.52
C MET A 285 12.92 6.52 18.30
N PHE A 286 11.98 6.84 19.20
CA PHE A 286 11.14 8.03 19.11
C PHE A 286 11.92 9.36 19.20
N LEU A 287 13.15 9.35 19.72
CA LEU A 287 13.94 10.56 19.98
C LEU A 287 14.31 11.32 18.71
N GLU A 288 14.33 10.67 17.54
CA GLU A 288 14.58 11.36 16.26
C GLU A 288 13.49 12.37 15.89
N HIS A 289 12.30 12.24 16.49
CA HIS A 289 11.16 13.13 16.30
C HIS A 289 10.97 14.13 17.45
N VAL A 290 11.78 14.02 18.51
CA VAL A 290 11.71 14.93 19.66
C VAL A 290 12.52 16.20 19.34
N PRO A 291 12.01 17.41 19.67
CA PRO A 291 12.73 18.66 19.45
C PRO A 291 14.12 18.65 20.10
N ARG A 292 15.12 19.22 19.40
CA ARG A 292 16.50 19.30 19.90
C ARG A 292 16.63 19.95 21.27
N GLU A 293 15.77 20.93 21.56
CA GLU A 293 15.68 21.56 22.88
C GLU A 293 15.55 20.54 24.03
N ILE A 294 14.89 19.41 23.79
CA ILE A 294 14.71 18.34 24.77
C ILE A 294 15.84 17.30 24.66
N THR A 295 16.27 16.95 23.44
CA THR A 295 17.32 15.92 23.25
C THR A 295 18.73 16.40 23.57
N ASP A 296 18.97 17.72 23.57
CA ASP A 296 20.23 18.34 23.96
C ASP A 296 20.36 18.48 25.50
N ASP A 297 19.27 18.24 26.25
CA ASP A 297 19.26 18.22 27.71
C ASP A 297 19.92 16.94 28.23
N ALA A 298 21.15 17.09 28.71
CA ALA A 298 21.99 16.00 29.15
C ALA A 298 21.35 15.13 30.26
N ASP A 299 20.82 15.82 31.26
CA ASP A 299 20.27 15.19 32.45
C ASP A 299 19.01 14.42 32.08
N PHE A 300 18.18 14.99 31.20
CA PHE A 300 16.98 14.31 30.74
C PHE A 300 17.27 13.08 29.86
N MET A 301 18.29 13.15 29.00
CA MET A 301 18.70 11.99 28.20
C MET A 301 19.21 10.85 29.08
N LEU A 302 19.89 11.15 30.19
CA LEU A 302 20.26 10.16 31.20
C LEU A 302 19.04 9.53 31.88
N GLU A 303 18.02 10.33 32.23
CA GLU A 303 16.76 9.82 32.77
C GLU A 303 16.08 8.84 31.80
N ILE A 304 16.02 9.18 30.51
CA ILE A 304 15.47 8.31 29.47
C ILE A 304 16.23 6.99 29.37
N MET A 305 17.57 7.04 29.37
CA MET A 305 18.39 5.83 29.30
C MET A 305 18.22 4.93 30.52
N GLU A 306 18.15 5.51 31.72
CA GLU A 306 17.91 4.77 32.96
C GLU A 306 16.51 4.13 32.95
N GLU A 307 15.51 4.82 32.42
CA GLU A 307 14.15 4.29 32.27
C GLU A 307 14.09 3.10 31.29
N ILE A 308 14.75 3.21 30.12
CA ILE A 308 14.85 2.11 29.13
C ILE A 308 15.54 0.89 29.75
N LYS A 309 16.62 1.12 30.50
CA LYS A 309 17.34 0.05 31.22
C LYS A 309 16.43 -0.66 32.24
N ASN A 310 15.64 0.10 32.97
CA ASN A 310 14.73 -0.44 33.98
C ASN A 310 13.50 -1.14 33.38
N SER A 311 13.07 -0.79 32.16
CA SER A 311 11.94 -1.44 31.49
C SER A 311 12.31 -2.77 30.81
N GLY A 312 13.61 -3.05 30.61
CA GLY A 312 14.08 -4.27 29.95
C GLY A 312 13.87 -4.27 28.43
N VAL A 313 13.52 -3.12 27.84
CA VAL A 313 13.45 -2.94 26.38
C VAL A 313 14.88 -2.82 25.84
N VAL A 314 15.37 -3.92 25.28
CA VAL A 314 16.70 -4.02 24.66
C VAL A 314 16.61 -3.45 23.24
N SER A 315 17.06 -2.22 23.00
CA SER A 315 17.73 -1.96 21.72
C SER A 315 19.14 -2.56 21.79
N GLU A 316 19.85 -2.73 20.67
CA GLU A 316 21.24 -3.21 20.66
C GLU A 316 22.13 -2.35 21.58
N TYR A 317 22.12 -2.65 22.88
CA TYR A 317 22.74 -1.88 23.95
C TYR A 317 23.82 -2.77 24.56
N ASN A 318 25.03 -2.57 24.04
CA ASN A 318 26.28 -2.93 24.69
C ASN A 318 26.73 -1.68 25.50
N ASP A 319 27.19 -1.86 26.74
CA ASP A 319 27.74 -0.79 27.58
C ASP A 319 28.82 0.07 26.87
N GLU A 320 29.56 -0.48 25.90
CA GLU A 320 30.50 0.28 25.04
C GLU A 320 29.79 1.28 24.11
N LEU A 321 28.65 0.91 23.52
CA LEU A 321 27.90 1.81 22.63
C LEU A 321 27.28 2.97 23.43
N TYR A 322 26.92 2.71 24.69
CA TYR A 322 26.50 3.73 25.65
C TYR A 322 27.64 4.72 25.93
N GLN A 323 28.85 4.23 26.22
CA GLN A 323 30.01 5.10 26.43
C GLN A 323 30.37 5.91 25.17
N GLU A 324 30.39 5.30 23.98
CA GLU A 324 30.67 6.01 22.71
C GLU A 324 29.64 7.10 22.39
N ARG A 325 28.34 6.84 22.62
CA ARG A 325 27.30 7.84 22.36
C ARG A 325 27.29 8.94 23.41
N MET A 326 27.55 8.62 24.68
CA MET A 326 27.80 9.62 25.73
C MET A 326 28.99 10.50 25.34
N GLU A 327 30.09 9.92 24.87
CA GLU A 327 31.23 10.69 24.38
C GLU A 327 30.85 11.58 23.18
N GLN A 328 30.13 11.06 22.18
CA GLN A 328 29.75 11.84 20.99
C GLN A 328 28.72 12.95 21.25
N CYS A 329 27.73 12.72 22.12
CA CYS A 329 26.71 13.72 22.48
C CYS A 329 27.26 14.84 23.36
N TYR A 330 28.20 14.56 24.27
CA TYR A 330 28.68 15.54 25.25
C TYR A 330 30.02 16.22 24.89
N TYR A 331 30.87 15.63 24.04
CA TYR A 331 32.10 16.33 23.61
C TYR A 331 31.85 17.53 22.69
N GLY A 332 30.69 17.61 22.01
CA GLY A 332 30.34 18.75 21.18
C GLY A 332 30.00 20.03 21.95
N ALA A 333 29.60 19.91 23.23
CA ALA A 333 29.13 21.03 24.05
C ALA A 333 30.24 21.70 24.89
N PHE A 334 31.43 21.09 25.01
CA PHE A 334 32.45 21.49 26.00
C PHE A 334 33.76 22.05 25.45
N ILE A 335 33.81 22.53 24.20
CA ILE A 335 34.97 23.28 23.69
C ILE A 335 34.61 24.75 23.43
N GLY A 336 34.21 25.43 24.50
CA GLY A 336 34.66 26.81 24.70
C GLY A 336 36.17 26.77 24.90
N LYS A 337 36.92 27.02 23.82
CA LYS A 337 38.39 27.07 23.82
C LYS A 337 38.88 28.04 24.89
N PHE A 338 39.69 27.53 25.83
CA PHE A 338 40.65 28.34 26.57
C PHE A 338 41.78 28.80 25.66
#